data_AF-A0A074VYH9-F1
#
_entry.id   AF-A0A074VYH9-F1
#
_cell.length_a   1.000
_cell.length_b   1.000
_cell.length_c   1.000
_cell.angle_alpha   90.00
_cell.angle_beta   90.00
_cell.angle_gamma   90.00
#
_symmetry.space_group_name_H-M   'P 1'
#
loop_
_entity.id
_entity.type
_entity.pdbx_description
1 polymer ?
#
loop_
_entity_poly.entity_id
_entity_poly.type
_entity_poly.pdbx_seq_one_letter_code
_entity_poly.pdbx_strand_id
1 'polypeptide(L)'
;MSKRTESDTPTETNFADEISKKPRLDLHEQIQRAGILATQLREAANKDHLDAKAWTANQIATDELVRIFENMQEKTADTSQSVDGLIAAQVKLEVKIKMDILQQKTGNRDRLGTETNTYLLPWTPASRESMAMAAREKMEGATSGDLAAQVTEAVESTIVEKFQKGIDKQLRGLMK
;
A
#
# COMPACT_ATOMS: atom_id res chain seq x y z
N MET A 1 -19.71 10.04 61.98
CA MET A 1 -20.71 9.70 60.95
C MET A 1 -21.54 10.95 60.66
N SER A 2 -21.15 11.74 59.66
CA SER A 2 -21.98 12.82 59.12
C SER A 2 -21.32 13.37 57.86
N LYS A 3 -22.04 13.35 56.73
CA LYS A 3 -22.08 14.39 55.69
C LYS A 3 -23.04 13.96 54.54
N ARG A 4 -24.16 14.70 54.42
CA ARG A 4 -24.82 15.05 53.13
C ARG A 4 -23.90 16.07 52.42
N THR A 5 -23.89 16.33 51.11
CA THR A 5 -24.95 16.53 50.10
C THR A 5 -24.37 16.37 48.68
N GLU A 6 -25.28 16.25 47.71
CA GLU A 6 -25.17 16.05 46.25
C GLU A 6 -24.29 17.03 45.45
N SER A 7 -23.85 16.60 44.27
CA SER A 7 -23.56 17.46 43.10
C SER A 7 -23.65 16.64 41.79
N ASP A 8 -24.68 16.99 41.02
CA ASP A 8 -24.93 16.89 39.57
C ASP A 8 -23.93 16.21 38.59
N THR A 9 -24.54 15.35 37.75
CA THR A 9 -24.23 14.85 36.38
C THR A 9 -23.51 15.84 35.43
N PRO A 10 -22.85 15.43 34.31
CA PRO A 10 -23.29 14.37 33.37
C PRO A 10 -22.21 13.50 32.69
N THR A 11 -22.70 12.44 32.04
CA THR A 11 -22.11 11.60 30.99
C THR A 11 -21.08 12.31 30.11
N GLU A 12 -19.80 11.95 30.23
CA GLU A 12 -18.83 12.08 29.13
C GLU A 12 -18.78 10.74 28.38
N THR A 13 -19.74 10.51 27.48
CA THR A 13 -19.50 10.61 26.03
C THR A 13 -18.23 9.88 25.57
N ASN A 14 -18.44 8.64 25.13
CA ASN A 14 -17.95 8.08 23.88
C ASN A 14 -17.11 9.07 23.03
N PHE A 15 -15.82 9.21 23.32
CA PHE A 15 -14.88 9.92 22.45
C PHE A 15 -13.56 9.14 22.25
N ALA A 16 -13.60 7.82 22.40
CA ALA A 16 -12.49 6.95 22.00
C ALA A 16 -12.76 6.16 20.71
N ASP A 17 -13.98 6.20 20.15
CA ASP A 17 -14.38 5.39 18.99
C ASP A 17 -14.53 6.16 17.67
N GLU A 18 -14.19 7.45 17.64
CA GLU A 18 -14.15 8.25 16.41
C GLU A 18 -12.79 8.90 16.20
N ILE A 19 -11.71 8.10 16.24
CA ILE A 19 -10.63 8.35 15.28
C ILE A 19 -11.25 8.04 13.92
N SER A 20 -11.90 9.07 13.39
CA SER A 20 -12.43 9.18 12.05
C SER A 20 -11.61 8.29 11.13
N LYS A 21 -12.22 7.19 10.70
CA LYS A 21 -11.84 6.42 9.51
C LYS A 21 -12.01 7.33 8.29
N LYS A 22 -11.31 8.46 8.29
CA LYS A 22 -11.19 9.33 7.13
C LYS A 22 -10.52 8.44 6.10
N PRO A 23 -11.11 8.30 4.90
CA PRO A 23 -10.39 7.70 3.79
C PRO A 23 -9.04 8.41 3.74
N ARG A 24 -7.93 7.66 3.75
CA ARG A 24 -6.63 8.21 3.38
C ARG A 24 -6.80 8.71 1.95
N LEU A 25 -7.26 9.94 1.78
CA LEU A 25 -6.94 10.70 0.58
C LEU A 25 -5.43 10.64 0.52
N ASP A 26 -4.91 10.09 -0.57
CA ASP A 26 -3.49 9.82 -0.76
C ASP A 26 -2.68 11.05 -0.31
N LEU A 27 -1.65 10.85 0.51
CA LEU A 27 -0.81 11.96 0.99
C LEU A 27 -0.32 12.79 -0.21
N HIS A 28 -0.08 12.13 -1.34
CA HIS A 28 0.20 12.76 -2.62
C HIS A 28 -0.95 13.66 -3.11
N GLU A 29 -2.20 13.17 -3.12
CA GLU A 29 -3.38 13.97 -3.47
C GLU A 29 -3.60 15.16 -2.53
N GLN A 30 -3.31 15.02 -1.23
CA GLN A 30 -3.45 16.13 -0.28
C GLN A 30 -2.40 17.22 -0.53
N ILE A 31 -1.15 16.83 -0.79
CA ILE A 31 -0.07 17.78 -1.10
C ILE A 31 -0.32 18.44 -2.46
N GLN A 32 -0.83 17.71 -3.46
CA GLN A 32 -1.25 18.29 -4.74
C GLN A 32 -2.38 19.31 -4.57
N ARG A 33 -3.43 18.97 -3.82
CA ARG A 33 -4.55 19.90 -3.53
C ARG A 33 -4.06 21.15 -2.81
N ALA A 34 -3.13 21.00 -1.86
CA ALA A 34 -2.53 22.12 -1.16
C ALA A 34 -1.70 23.02 -2.09
N GLY A 35 -0.96 22.45 -3.04
CA GLY A 35 -0.25 23.22 -4.08
C GLY A 35 -1.19 23.98 -5.02
N ILE A 36 -2.32 23.39 -5.40
CA ILE A 36 -3.35 24.06 -6.21
C ILE A 36 -3.96 25.23 -5.42
N LEU A 37 -4.28 25.02 -4.14
CA LEU A 37 -4.80 26.06 -3.25
C LEU A 37 -3.80 27.21 -3.06
N ALA A 38 -2.51 26.91 -2.91
CA ALA A 38 -1.45 27.92 -2.87
C ALA A 38 -1.40 28.74 -4.18
N THR A 39 -1.49 28.07 -5.33
CA THR A 39 -1.54 28.76 -6.63
C THR A 39 -2.77 29.66 -6.77
N GLN A 40 -3.94 29.19 -6.32
CA GLN A 40 -5.18 29.97 -6.30
C GLN A 40 -5.10 31.17 -5.36
N LEU A 41 -4.46 31.02 -4.20
CA LEU A 41 -4.17 32.13 -3.28
C LEU A 41 -3.27 33.18 -3.94
N ARG A 42 -2.28 32.76 -4.73
CA ARG A 42 -1.40 33.68 -5.49
C ARG A 42 -2.19 34.52 -6.48
N GLU A 43 -3.08 33.88 -7.23
CA GLU A 43 -3.91 34.51 -8.24
C GLU A 43 -4.97 35.44 -7.63
N ALA A 44 -5.53 35.08 -6.47
CA ALA A 44 -6.46 35.90 -5.72
C ALA A 44 -5.77 37.13 -5.08
N ALA A 45 -4.56 36.97 -4.54
CA ALA A 45 -3.76 38.06 -3.98
C ALA A 45 -3.35 39.11 -5.05
N ASN A 46 -3.39 38.76 -6.33
CA ASN A 46 -3.14 39.69 -7.45
C ASN A 46 -4.39 40.50 -7.85
N LYS A 47 -5.59 40.23 -7.29
CA LYS A 47 -6.85 40.89 -7.69
C LYS A 47 -7.29 42.08 -6.84
N ASP A 48 -6.72 42.29 -5.65
CA ASP A 48 -7.10 43.38 -4.74
C ASP A 48 -6.04 44.47 -4.61
N HIS A 49 -6.49 45.71 -4.37
CA HIS A 49 -5.69 46.91 -4.13
C HIS A 49 -4.84 46.82 -2.84
N LEU A 50 -3.83 45.96 -2.85
CA LEU A 50 -2.76 45.94 -1.85
C LEU A 50 -1.75 47.04 -2.16
N ASP A 51 -1.23 47.70 -1.12
CA ASP A 51 -0.05 48.55 -1.28
C ASP A 51 1.13 47.70 -1.79
N ALA A 52 1.99 48.30 -2.63
CA ALA A 52 3.02 47.57 -3.38
C ALA A 52 3.91 46.65 -2.51
N LYS A 53 4.07 47.01 -1.22
CA LYS A 53 4.83 46.25 -0.24
C LYS A 53 4.10 45.00 0.25
N ALA A 54 2.79 45.09 0.52
CA ALA A 54 1.98 43.92 0.88
C ALA A 54 1.75 43.00 -0.32
N TRP A 55 1.61 43.55 -1.53
CA TRP A 55 1.56 42.76 -2.76
C TRP A 55 2.85 41.93 -2.97
N THR A 56 4.01 42.57 -2.85
CA THR A 56 5.31 41.89 -2.98
C THR A 56 5.51 40.82 -1.90
N ALA A 57 5.13 41.13 -0.65
CA ALA A 57 5.21 40.16 0.45
C ALA A 57 4.29 38.95 0.23
N ASN A 58 3.08 39.16 -0.28
CA ASN A 58 2.15 38.07 -0.60
C ASN A 58 2.64 37.20 -1.75
N GLN A 59 3.24 37.78 -2.79
CA GLN A 59 3.84 36.99 -3.87
C GLN A 59 4.99 36.11 -3.36
N ILE A 60 5.92 36.68 -2.58
CA ILE A 60 7.04 35.93 -2.01
C ILE A 60 6.55 34.80 -1.11
N ALA A 61 5.60 35.08 -0.21
CA ALA A 61 5.05 34.06 0.68
C ALA A 61 4.36 32.93 -0.09
N THR A 62 3.65 33.27 -1.17
CA THR A 62 2.90 32.26 -1.93
C THR A 62 3.80 31.43 -2.84
N ASP A 63 4.81 32.03 -3.48
CA ASP A 63 5.79 31.29 -4.26
C ASP A 63 6.62 30.34 -3.38
N GLU A 64 6.95 30.75 -2.15
CA GLU A 64 7.63 29.87 -1.20
C GLU A 64 6.71 28.72 -0.73
N LEU A 65 5.40 28.95 -0.54
CA LEU A 65 4.43 27.89 -0.26
C LEU A 65 4.35 26.87 -1.40
N VAL A 66 4.27 27.34 -2.66
CA VAL A 66 4.28 26.45 -3.84
C VAL A 66 5.56 25.62 -3.87
N ARG A 67 6.72 26.24 -3.67
CA ARG A 67 8.01 25.55 -3.61
C ARG A 67 8.08 24.50 -2.48
N ILE A 68 7.55 24.81 -1.30
CA ILE A 68 7.47 23.86 -0.19
C ILE A 68 6.62 22.65 -0.59
N PHE A 69 5.47 22.86 -1.22
CA PHE A 69 4.60 21.76 -1.66
C PHE A 69 5.22 20.91 -2.77
N GLU A 70 5.90 21.52 -3.75
CA GLU A 70 6.63 20.79 -4.79
C GLU A 70 7.72 19.89 -4.19
N ASN A 71 8.53 20.44 -3.26
CA ASN A 71 9.56 19.69 -2.54
C ASN A 71 8.95 18.56 -1.68
N MET A 72 7.79 18.80 -1.06
CA MET A 72 7.06 17.75 -0.34
C MET A 72 6.54 16.66 -1.28
N GLN A 73 6.07 16.99 -2.48
CA GLN A 73 5.66 16.00 -3.48
C GLN A 73 6.84 15.16 -3.93
N GLU A 74 7.98 15.78 -4.24
CA GLU A 74 9.21 15.09 -4.66
C GLU A 74 9.67 14.09 -3.59
N LYS A 75 9.83 14.53 -2.34
CA LYS A 75 10.22 13.63 -1.22
C LYS A 75 9.21 12.53 -0.94
N THR A 76 7.91 12.82 -1.09
CA THR A 76 6.85 11.82 -0.91
C THR A 76 6.89 10.79 -2.03
N ALA A 77 7.12 11.22 -3.28
CA ALA A 77 7.28 10.32 -4.43
C ALA A 77 8.51 9.42 -4.26
N ASP A 78 9.65 9.97 -3.83
CA ASP A 78 10.87 9.18 -3.56
C ASP A 78 10.65 8.15 -2.44
N THR A 79 9.96 8.56 -1.36
CA THR A 79 9.62 7.66 -0.26
C THR A 79 8.66 6.57 -0.72
N SER A 80 7.66 6.90 -1.55
CA SER A 80 6.73 5.93 -2.13
C SER A 80 7.47 4.90 -2.98
N GLN A 81 8.37 5.35 -3.87
CA GLN A 81 9.19 4.46 -4.69
C GLN A 81 10.10 3.54 -3.85
N SER A 82 10.67 4.07 -2.76
CA SER A 82 11.48 3.29 -1.83
C SER A 82 10.66 2.20 -1.12
N VAL A 83 9.45 2.54 -0.66
CA VAL A 83 8.51 1.60 -0.03
C VAL A 83 8.05 0.54 -1.05
N ASP A 84 7.72 0.93 -2.27
CA ASP A 84 7.38 -0.01 -3.35
C ASP A 84 8.53 -0.97 -3.68
N GLY A 85 9.76 -0.47 -3.67
CA GLY A 85 10.97 -1.28 -3.81
C GLY A 85 11.15 -2.28 -2.68
N LEU A 86 10.89 -1.87 -1.44
CA LEU A 86 10.94 -2.76 -0.26
C LEU A 86 9.84 -3.83 -0.31
N ILE A 87 8.62 -3.47 -0.69
CA ILE A 87 7.51 -4.41 -0.87
C ILE A 87 7.88 -5.43 -1.96
N ALA A 88 8.37 -4.97 -3.11
CA ALA A 88 8.79 -5.84 -4.20
C ALA A 88 9.91 -6.80 -3.76
N ALA A 89 10.90 -6.32 -3.01
CA ALA A 89 11.96 -7.15 -2.46
C ALA A 89 11.43 -8.20 -1.48
N GLN A 90 10.50 -7.82 -0.61
CA GLN A 90 9.90 -8.71 0.38
C GLN A 90 9.03 -9.79 -0.27
N VAL A 91 8.24 -9.45 -1.29
CA VAL A 91 7.50 -10.41 -2.11
C VAL A 91 8.45 -11.40 -2.78
N LYS A 92 9.53 -10.92 -3.42
CA LYS A 92 10.52 -11.81 -4.05
C LYS A 92 11.16 -12.77 -3.06
N LEU A 93 11.48 -12.29 -1.86
CA LEU A 93 12.04 -13.10 -0.79
C LEU A 93 11.07 -14.18 -0.33
N GLU A 94 9.81 -13.82 -0.08
CA GLU A 94 8.78 -14.76 0.38
C GLU A 94 8.48 -15.83 -0.68
N VAL A 95 8.37 -15.44 -1.96
CA VAL A 95 8.24 -16.39 -3.08
C VAL A 95 9.41 -17.36 -3.11
N LYS A 96 10.64 -16.86 -2.97
CA LYS A 96 11.84 -17.71 -2.95
C LYS A 96 11.76 -18.72 -1.80
N ILE A 97 11.48 -18.27 -0.58
CA ILE A 97 11.40 -19.14 0.60
C ILE A 97 10.35 -20.23 0.40
N LYS A 98 9.12 -19.86 0.01
CA LYS A 98 8.02 -20.82 -0.14
C LYS A 98 8.27 -21.81 -1.28
N MET A 99 8.80 -21.35 -2.41
CA MET A 99 9.16 -22.22 -3.52
C MET A 99 10.33 -23.15 -3.19
N ASP A 100 11.35 -22.68 -2.46
CA ASP A 100 12.46 -23.52 -2.01
C ASP A 100 11.98 -24.60 -1.01
N ILE A 101 11.08 -24.24 -0.09
CA ILE A 101 10.44 -25.20 0.84
C ILE A 101 9.64 -26.25 0.06
N LEU A 102 8.83 -25.83 -0.91
CA LEU A 102 8.07 -26.75 -1.75
C LEU A 102 9.02 -27.68 -2.49
N GLN A 103 10.03 -27.15 -3.17
CA GLN A 103 11.03 -27.94 -3.89
C GLN A 103 11.74 -28.97 -3.00
N GLN A 104 12.10 -28.60 -1.76
CA GLN A 104 12.73 -29.52 -0.80
C GLN A 104 11.78 -30.62 -0.32
N LYS A 105 10.50 -30.28 -0.11
CA LYS A 105 9.49 -31.22 0.39
C LYS A 105 8.90 -32.09 -0.70
N THR A 106 8.91 -31.64 -1.95
CA THR A 106 8.42 -32.36 -3.12
C THR A 106 9.52 -33.25 -3.69
N GLY A 107 9.80 -34.35 -2.99
CA GLY A 107 10.60 -35.43 -3.56
C GLY A 107 9.79 -36.19 -4.61
N ASN A 108 10.44 -36.82 -5.59
CA ASN A 108 9.77 -37.65 -6.60
C ASN A 108 9.22 -38.98 -6.03
N ARG A 109 9.04 -39.09 -4.71
CA ARG A 109 8.68 -40.34 -4.02
C ARG A 109 7.23 -40.38 -3.59
N ASP A 110 6.56 -39.24 -3.46
CA ASP A 110 5.15 -39.15 -3.14
C ASP A 110 4.35 -38.50 -4.28
N ARG A 111 3.08 -38.89 -4.39
CA ARG A 111 2.17 -38.46 -5.47
C ARG A 111 1.99 -36.94 -5.48
N LEU A 112 1.83 -36.34 -4.29
CA LEU A 112 1.68 -34.90 -4.15
C LEU A 112 2.97 -34.17 -4.56
N GLY A 113 4.15 -34.69 -4.21
CA GLY A 113 5.44 -34.18 -4.68
C GLY A 113 5.56 -34.17 -6.21
N THR A 114 5.11 -35.23 -6.87
CA THR A 114 5.14 -35.35 -8.33
C THR A 114 4.16 -34.37 -8.99
N GLU A 115 2.92 -34.29 -8.50
CA GLU A 115 1.91 -33.34 -8.99
C GLU A 115 2.35 -31.88 -8.76
N THR A 116 2.92 -31.58 -7.59
CA THR A 116 3.46 -30.25 -7.27
C THR A 116 4.59 -29.86 -8.22
N ASN A 117 5.52 -30.77 -8.47
CA ASN A 117 6.53 -30.56 -9.50
C ASN A 117 5.85 -30.33 -10.85
N THR A 118 4.99 -31.21 -11.33
CA THR A 118 4.37 -31.06 -12.67
C THR A 118 3.65 -29.73 -12.88
N TYR A 119 2.93 -29.20 -11.89
CA TYR A 119 2.09 -28.01 -12.07
C TYR A 119 2.73 -26.69 -11.62
N LEU A 120 3.75 -26.71 -10.75
CA LEU A 120 4.47 -25.51 -10.31
C LEU A 120 5.83 -25.33 -11.00
N LEU A 121 6.29 -26.30 -11.80
CA LEU A 121 7.49 -26.21 -12.63
C LEU A 121 7.35 -25.18 -13.77
N PRO A 122 8.48 -24.63 -14.27
CA PRO A 122 9.85 -24.91 -13.81
C PRO A 122 10.23 -24.07 -12.57
N TRP A 123 11.06 -24.60 -11.66
CA TRP A 123 11.57 -23.89 -10.47
C TRP A 123 12.69 -22.88 -10.82
N THR A 124 12.57 -22.18 -11.95
CA THR A 124 13.58 -21.27 -12.48
C THR A 124 13.47 -19.87 -11.86
N PRO A 125 14.54 -19.06 -11.93
CA PRO A 125 14.46 -17.64 -11.59
C PRO A 125 13.33 -16.91 -12.33
N ALA A 126 13.09 -17.23 -13.60
CA ALA A 126 12.01 -16.64 -14.40
C ALA A 126 10.62 -16.99 -13.85
N SER A 127 10.40 -18.23 -13.41
CA SER A 127 9.13 -18.62 -12.80
C SER A 127 8.91 -17.97 -11.43
N ARG A 128 9.98 -17.81 -10.64
CA ARG A 128 9.94 -17.08 -9.36
C ARG A 128 9.57 -15.62 -9.59
N GLU A 129 10.16 -14.97 -10.59
CA GLU A 129 9.83 -13.59 -10.96
C GLU A 129 8.38 -13.46 -11.43
N SER A 130 7.91 -14.38 -12.30
CA SER A 130 6.50 -14.42 -12.72
C SER A 130 5.53 -14.59 -11.54
N MET A 131 5.90 -15.41 -10.55
CA MET A 131 5.13 -15.58 -9.33
C MET A 131 5.13 -14.33 -8.45
N ALA A 132 6.28 -13.66 -8.32
CA ALA A 132 6.41 -12.42 -7.57
C ALA A 132 5.58 -11.28 -8.21
N MET A 133 5.54 -11.19 -9.55
CA MET A 133 4.67 -10.24 -10.24
C MET A 133 3.19 -10.50 -9.95
N ALA A 134 2.74 -11.76 -10.08
CA ALA A 134 1.34 -12.11 -9.82
C ALA A 134 0.95 -11.90 -8.33
N ALA A 135 1.86 -12.16 -7.39
CA ALA A 135 1.62 -11.86 -5.98
C ALA A 135 1.57 -10.35 -5.73
N ARG A 136 2.40 -9.56 -6.42
CA ARG A 136 2.41 -8.10 -6.31
C ARG A 136 1.14 -7.46 -6.87
N GLU A 137 0.60 -7.97 -7.98
CA GLU A 137 -0.69 -7.52 -8.52
C GLU A 137 -1.82 -7.67 -7.48
N LYS A 138 -1.80 -8.71 -6.66
CA LYS A 138 -2.76 -8.91 -5.58
C LYS A 138 -2.57 -7.99 -4.39
N MET A 139 -1.42 -7.33 -4.29
CA MET A 139 -1.12 -6.35 -3.25
C MET A 139 -1.48 -4.92 -3.66
N GLU A 140 -2.11 -4.72 -4.82
CA GLU A 140 -2.59 -3.41 -5.25
C GLU A 140 -3.64 -2.89 -4.24
N GLY A 141 -3.32 -1.80 -3.53
CA GLY A 141 -4.14 -1.26 -2.43
C GLY A 141 -3.79 -1.76 -1.02
N ALA A 142 -2.73 -2.54 -0.86
CA ALA A 142 -2.22 -2.99 0.44
C ALA A 142 -1.91 -1.81 1.38
N THR A 143 -2.40 -1.87 2.63
CA THR A 143 -2.14 -0.83 3.63
C THR A 143 -1.05 -1.25 4.61
N SER A 144 -0.24 -0.28 5.03
CA SER A 144 1.03 -0.48 5.76
C SER A 144 0.92 -1.17 7.13
N GLY A 145 -0.28 -1.34 7.69
CA GLY A 145 -0.46 -1.89 9.04
C GLY A 145 -0.06 -3.36 9.17
N ASP A 146 -0.35 -4.16 8.14
CA ASP A 146 -0.16 -5.63 8.15
C ASP A 146 0.58 -6.12 6.90
N LEU A 147 1.55 -5.34 6.42
CA LEU A 147 2.22 -5.60 5.14
C LEU A 147 2.83 -7.00 5.07
N ALA A 148 3.45 -7.48 6.15
CA ALA A 148 4.07 -8.81 6.18
C ALA A 148 3.04 -9.94 6.00
N ALA A 149 1.89 -9.85 6.68
CA ALA A 149 0.81 -10.83 6.54
C ALA A 149 0.21 -10.80 5.13
N GLN A 150 -0.01 -9.59 4.58
CA GLN A 150 -0.51 -9.41 3.22
C GLN A 150 0.46 -9.96 2.16
N VAL A 151 1.77 -9.79 2.34
CA VAL A 151 2.78 -10.42 1.46
C VAL A 151 2.67 -11.94 1.52
N THR A 152 2.64 -12.52 2.72
CA THR A 152 2.54 -13.98 2.88
C THR A 152 1.26 -14.52 2.24
N GLU A 153 0.11 -13.91 2.52
CA GLU A 153 -1.19 -14.30 1.95
C GLU A 153 -1.19 -14.19 0.42
N ALA A 154 -0.71 -13.08 -0.13
CA ALA A 154 -0.65 -12.86 -1.58
C ALA A 154 0.24 -13.91 -2.27
N VAL A 155 1.40 -14.24 -1.67
CA VAL A 155 2.30 -15.27 -2.19
C VAL A 155 1.66 -16.65 -2.11
N GLU A 156 1.09 -17.04 -0.97
CA GLU A 156 0.45 -18.35 -0.79
C GLU A 156 -0.74 -18.54 -1.74
N SER A 157 -1.63 -17.54 -1.82
CA SER A 157 -2.74 -17.52 -2.77
C SER A 157 -2.27 -17.70 -4.21
N THR A 158 -1.18 -17.03 -4.59
CA THR A 158 -0.61 -17.12 -5.94
C THR A 158 -0.04 -18.52 -6.24
N ILE A 159 0.61 -19.16 -5.27
CA ILE A 159 1.09 -20.55 -5.41
C ILE A 159 -0.10 -21.48 -5.64
N VAL A 160 -1.12 -21.39 -4.79
CA VAL A 160 -2.30 -22.26 -4.83
C VAL A 160 -3.06 -22.11 -6.16
N GLU A 161 -3.30 -20.88 -6.61
CA GLU A 161 -3.96 -20.63 -7.89
C GLU A 161 -3.18 -21.18 -9.08
N LYS A 162 -1.85 -21.05 -9.07
CA LYS A 162 -1.01 -21.55 -10.15
C LYS A 162 -1.05 -23.07 -10.21
N PHE A 163 -0.98 -23.73 -9.06
CA PHE A 163 -1.15 -25.18 -8.93
C PHE A 163 -2.53 -25.62 -9.44
N GLN A 164 -3.61 -24.96 -9.01
CA GLN A 164 -4.97 -25.30 -9.39
C GLN A 164 -5.22 -25.10 -10.90
N LYS A 165 -4.71 -24.02 -11.51
CA LYS A 165 -4.76 -23.81 -12.96
C LYS A 165 -4.08 -24.95 -13.73
N GLY A 166 -2.98 -25.50 -13.20
CA GLY A 166 -2.30 -26.66 -13.76
C GLY A 166 -3.19 -27.91 -13.77
N ILE A 167 -3.81 -28.21 -12.63
CA ILE A 167 -4.75 -29.33 -12.49
C ILE A 167 -5.95 -29.16 -13.43
N ASP A 168 -6.59 -28.00 -13.43
CA ASP A 168 -7.78 -27.74 -14.27
C ASP A 168 -7.48 -27.91 -15.76
N LYS A 169 -6.28 -27.49 -16.19
CA LYS A 169 -5.82 -27.67 -17.56
C LYS A 169 -5.69 -29.14 -17.92
N GLN A 170 -5.15 -29.96 -17.02
CA GLN A 170 -5.04 -31.40 -17.23
C GLN A 170 -6.42 -32.08 -17.26
N LEU A 171 -7.31 -31.74 -16.32
CA LEU A 171 -8.66 -32.29 -16.28
C LEU A 171 -9.43 -31.99 -17.57
N ARG A 172 -9.36 -30.74 -18.06
CA ARG A 172 -9.95 -30.36 -19.35
C ARG A 172 -9.33 -31.08 -20.55
N GLY A 173 -8.07 -31.49 -20.46
CA GLY A 173 -7.41 -32.30 -21.48
C GLY A 173 -7.93 -33.74 -21.54
N LEU A 174 -8.32 -34.30 -20.39
CA LEU A 174 -8.84 -35.68 -20.29
C LEU A 174 -10.31 -35.81 -20.70
N MET A 175 -11.09 -34.72 -20.63
CA MET A 175 -12.51 -34.69 -21.01
C MET A 175 -12.74 -34.41 -22.51
N LYS A 176 -11.68 -34.26 -23.29
CA LYS A 176 -11.73 -34.10 -24.76
C LYS A 176 -11.44 -35.42 -25.45
#